data_AF-A0A9Q0HUX0-F1
#
_entry.id   AF-A0A9Q0HUX0-F1
#
_cell.length_a   1.000
_cell.length_b   1.000
_cell.length_c   1.000
_cell.angle_alpha   90.00
_cell.angle_beta   90.00
_cell.angle_gamma   90.00
#
_symmetry.space_group_name_H-M   'P 1'
#
loop_
_entity.id
_entity.type
_entity.pdbx_description
1 polymer ?
#
loop_
_entity_poly.entity_id
_entity_poly.type
_entity_poly.pdbx_seq_one_letter_code
_entity_poly.pdbx_strand_id
1 'polypeptide(L)'
;MAVRHSCAKLELAVEDPKEETGMIFVKATWHPSKFSLAVTDGNDAWFCHASEGEVKLRAEQWDQPVGEYLSLVERYLGLQQPGSNYSFEDAGNGQRRLSWTFERQGTKLEWRWKLQPSPDKKKTTAQVLDFLLDANIRLSDEVVRKTQAFEKLKQEAERCLQQSEKFKNEKAEFESAVYSKFVAVLNSKKAKLRELRDRVGRPESKGKSPVKDEEGEEGEEEEELDRSSENTELYEGTDEEHTTNNSKEEAMQIDPEEREEASDEGTSKKVATSRGHGRGHKKTRS
;
A
#
# COMPACT_ATOMS: atom_id res chain seq x y z
N MET A 1 26.42 -9.41 11.78
CA MET A 1 25.33 -9.52 10.79
C MET A 1 24.88 -10.98 10.70
N ALA A 2 23.60 -11.23 10.45
CA ALA A 2 23.08 -12.58 10.26
C ALA A 2 23.40 -13.13 8.86
N VAL A 3 23.32 -14.47 8.71
CA VAL A 3 23.27 -15.12 7.39
C VAL A 3 21.92 -14.83 6.76
N ARG A 4 21.89 -14.53 5.45
CA ARG A 4 20.65 -14.33 4.69
C ARG A 4 20.55 -15.39 3.60
N HIS A 5 19.34 -15.67 3.15
CA HIS A 5 19.08 -16.63 2.08
C HIS A 5 18.07 -16.05 1.09
N SER A 6 18.23 -16.35 -0.19
CA SER A 6 17.24 -16.11 -1.23
C SER A 6 17.06 -17.37 -2.06
N CYS A 7 15.91 -17.52 -2.71
CA CYS A 7 15.72 -18.52 -3.75
C CYS A 7 14.86 -17.93 -4.87
N ALA A 8 15.38 -17.93 -6.09
CA ALA A 8 14.69 -17.41 -7.26
C ALA A 8 14.51 -18.51 -8.30
N LYS A 9 13.37 -18.47 -9.02
CA LYS A 9 13.34 -18.97 -10.41
C LYS A 9 13.97 -17.88 -11.27
N LEU A 10 14.90 -18.24 -12.14
CA LEU A 10 15.44 -17.38 -13.19
C LEU A 10 15.11 -18.00 -14.55
N GLU A 11 14.50 -17.21 -15.42
CA GLU A 11 14.24 -17.56 -16.82
C GLU A 11 15.46 -17.21 -17.67
N LEU A 12 15.80 -18.10 -18.59
CA LEU A 12 17.01 -18.02 -19.39
C LEU A 12 16.71 -17.51 -20.79
N ALA A 13 17.64 -16.75 -21.37
CA ALA A 13 17.61 -16.43 -22.78
C ALA A 13 17.90 -17.70 -23.60
N VAL A 14 16.86 -18.31 -24.15
CA VAL A 14 16.96 -19.49 -25.02
C VAL A 14 17.44 -19.06 -26.41
N GLU A 15 18.64 -19.47 -26.81
CA GLU A 15 19.22 -19.12 -28.12
C GLU A 15 18.80 -20.09 -29.25
N ASP A 16 18.59 -21.38 -28.96
CA ASP A 16 18.02 -22.35 -29.91
C ASP A 16 16.65 -22.85 -29.38
N PRO A 17 15.54 -22.68 -30.13
CA PRO A 17 14.18 -23.13 -29.74
C PRO A 17 13.99 -24.64 -29.48
N LYS A 18 15.06 -25.45 -29.51
CA LYS A 18 15.05 -26.89 -29.21
C LYS A 18 15.56 -27.25 -27.82
N GLU A 19 16.19 -26.33 -27.07
CA GLU A 19 16.58 -26.60 -25.68
C GLU A 19 15.41 -26.33 -24.73
N GLU A 20 14.88 -27.37 -24.10
CA GLU A 20 13.68 -27.29 -23.24
C GLU A 20 13.93 -26.57 -21.89
N THR A 21 15.18 -26.39 -21.48
CA THR A 21 15.58 -25.82 -20.18
C THR A 21 15.62 -24.28 -20.17
N GLY A 22 14.49 -23.65 -20.49
CA GLY A 22 14.30 -22.20 -20.44
C GLY A 22 14.27 -21.56 -19.03
N MET A 23 14.49 -22.33 -17.95
CA MET A 23 14.53 -21.81 -16.58
C MET A 23 15.43 -22.65 -15.65
N ILE A 24 15.92 -22.02 -14.58
CA ILE A 24 16.64 -22.64 -13.46
C ILE A 24 16.15 -22.10 -12.12
N PHE A 25 16.37 -22.86 -11.05
CA PHE A 25 16.15 -22.43 -9.67
C PHE A 25 17.49 -22.19 -8.99
N VAL A 26 17.70 -20.99 -8.45
CA VAL A 26 18.93 -20.57 -7.76
C VAL A 26 18.62 -20.29 -6.30
N LYS A 27 19.07 -21.17 -5.40
CA LYS A 27 19.12 -20.94 -3.96
C LYS A 27 20.48 -20.35 -3.59
N ALA A 28 20.49 -19.18 -2.99
CA ALA A 28 21.70 -18.50 -2.54
C ALA A 28 21.73 -18.33 -1.02
N THR A 29 22.94 -18.40 -0.47
CA THR A 29 23.24 -18.12 0.94
C THR A 29 24.29 -17.02 1.01
N TRP A 30 23.96 -15.95 1.70
CA TRP A 30 24.70 -14.68 1.73
C TRP A 30 25.33 -14.46 3.10
N HIS A 31 26.64 -14.23 3.10
CA HIS A 31 27.40 -13.74 4.25
C HIS A 31 27.95 -12.33 3.93
N PRO A 32 28.45 -11.56 4.92
CA PRO A 32 28.92 -10.19 4.70
C PRO A 32 30.09 -10.03 3.72
N SER A 33 30.83 -11.11 3.45
CA SER A 33 32.07 -11.09 2.64
C SER A 33 32.14 -12.19 1.57
N LYS A 34 31.16 -13.09 1.53
CA LYS A 34 31.17 -14.32 0.71
C LYS A 34 29.76 -14.86 0.44
N PHE A 35 29.58 -15.69 -0.58
CA PHE A 35 28.30 -16.32 -0.87
C PHE A 35 28.44 -17.76 -1.35
N SER A 36 27.36 -18.53 -1.30
CA SER A 36 27.29 -19.83 -1.95
C SER A 36 25.96 -20.03 -2.67
N LEU A 37 26.03 -20.62 -3.86
CA LEU A 37 24.88 -20.93 -4.71
C LEU A 37 24.66 -22.44 -4.76
N ALA A 38 23.39 -22.85 -4.77
CA ALA A 38 22.92 -24.16 -5.18
C ALA A 38 21.89 -23.94 -6.29
N VAL A 39 22.13 -24.52 -7.46
CA VAL A 39 21.37 -24.28 -8.69
C VAL A 39 20.86 -25.61 -9.23
N THR A 40 19.63 -25.66 -9.73
CA THR A 40 19.02 -26.85 -10.31
C THR A 40 18.08 -26.49 -11.46
N ASP A 41 18.07 -27.32 -12.51
CA ASP A 41 17.04 -27.27 -13.57
C ASP A 41 15.89 -28.27 -13.30
N GLY A 42 15.99 -29.05 -12.23
CA GLY A 42 15.08 -30.13 -11.84
C GLY A 42 15.63 -31.54 -12.12
N ASN A 43 16.47 -31.71 -13.14
CA ASN A 43 17.14 -32.97 -13.47
C ASN A 43 18.59 -32.99 -12.98
N ASP A 44 19.34 -31.94 -13.28
CA ASP A 44 20.73 -31.73 -12.90
C ASP A 44 20.88 -30.55 -11.94
N ALA A 45 21.99 -30.54 -11.20
CA ALA A 45 22.25 -29.52 -10.20
C ALA A 45 23.73 -29.18 -10.09
N TRP A 46 24.00 -27.94 -9.76
CA TRP A 46 25.32 -27.34 -9.66
C TRP A 46 25.44 -26.53 -8.37
N PHE A 47 26.66 -26.29 -7.93
CA PHE A 47 26.93 -25.47 -6.75
C PHE A 47 28.13 -24.55 -6.95
N CYS A 48 28.23 -23.54 -6.11
CA CYS A 48 29.44 -22.74 -5.98
C CYS A 48 29.60 -22.24 -4.55
N HIS A 49 30.85 -22.14 -4.08
CA HIS A 49 31.21 -21.44 -2.86
C HIS A 49 32.19 -20.33 -3.25
N ALA A 50 31.67 -19.12 -3.45
CA ALA A 50 32.50 -17.95 -3.74
C ALA A 50 33.16 -17.49 -2.44
N SER A 51 34.44 -17.82 -2.28
CA SER A 51 35.21 -17.47 -1.08
C SER A 51 35.42 -15.96 -0.95
N GLU A 52 35.76 -15.50 0.25
CA GLU A 52 36.01 -14.08 0.52
C GLU A 52 37.14 -13.50 -0.34
N GLY A 53 38.18 -14.29 -0.64
CA GLY A 53 39.25 -13.90 -1.56
C GLY A 53 38.77 -13.74 -3.01
N GLU A 54 37.96 -14.68 -3.50
CA GLU A 54 37.39 -14.61 -4.86
C GLU A 54 36.38 -13.47 -5.01
N VAL A 55 35.52 -13.26 -4.01
CA VAL A 55 34.56 -12.15 -3.97
C VAL A 55 35.30 -10.81 -3.92
N LYS A 56 36.34 -10.67 -3.09
CA LYS A 56 37.16 -9.46 -3.03
C LYS A 56 37.86 -9.17 -4.37
N LEU A 57 38.58 -10.17 -4.91
CA LEU A 57 39.29 -10.05 -6.19
C LEU A 57 38.32 -9.73 -7.35
N ARG A 58 37.05 -10.13 -7.25
CA ARG A 58 35.99 -9.81 -8.22
C ARG A 58 35.37 -8.43 -7.99
N ALA A 59 35.18 -7.98 -6.76
CA ALA A 59 34.77 -6.60 -6.49
C ALA A 59 35.83 -5.59 -6.99
N GLU A 60 37.11 -5.90 -6.79
CA GLU A 60 38.25 -5.13 -7.30
C GLU A 60 38.28 -5.07 -8.85
N GLN A 61 37.99 -6.18 -9.55
CA GLN A 61 37.89 -6.20 -11.02
C GLN A 61 36.79 -5.31 -11.59
N TRP A 62 35.79 -4.95 -10.79
CA TRP A 62 34.67 -4.10 -11.21
C TRP A 62 34.77 -2.69 -10.63
N ASP A 63 35.86 -2.34 -9.93
CA ASP A 63 36.02 -1.10 -9.19
C ASP A 63 34.79 -0.79 -8.31
N GLN A 64 34.56 -1.69 -7.35
CA GLN A 64 33.48 -1.60 -6.35
C GLN A 64 33.92 -2.10 -4.97
N PRO A 65 33.37 -1.53 -3.88
CA PRO A 65 33.42 -2.14 -2.56
C PRO A 65 32.78 -3.54 -2.53
N VAL A 66 33.33 -4.46 -1.73
CA VAL A 66 32.80 -5.83 -1.56
C VAL A 66 31.33 -5.84 -1.17
N GLY A 67 30.88 -4.89 -0.35
CA GLY A 67 29.47 -4.76 0.03
C GLY A 67 28.55 -4.44 -1.14
N GLU A 68 28.91 -3.45 -1.98
CA GLU A 68 28.13 -3.10 -3.17
C GLU A 68 28.09 -4.25 -4.19
N TYR A 69 29.24 -4.89 -4.42
CA TYR A 69 29.35 -6.04 -5.30
C TYR A 69 28.44 -7.20 -4.82
N LEU A 70 28.43 -7.49 -3.51
CA LEU A 70 27.54 -8.50 -2.94
C LEU A 70 26.06 -8.10 -3.01
N SER A 71 25.70 -6.84 -2.76
CA SER A 71 24.33 -6.36 -2.90
C SER A 71 23.84 -6.37 -4.37
N LEU A 72 24.73 -6.13 -5.33
CA LEU A 72 24.44 -6.28 -6.75
C LEU A 72 24.16 -7.75 -7.12
N VAL A 73 25.05 -8.66 -6.72
CA VAL A 73 24.92 -10.11 -6.96
C VAL A 73 23.68 -10.67 -6.25
N GLU A 74 23.38 -10.22 -5.04
CA GLU A 74 22.17 -10.58 -4.29
C GLU A 74 20.88 -10.08 -4.95
N ARG A 75 20.86 -8.83 -5.46
CA ARG A 75 19.69 -8.31 -6.19
C ARG A 75 19.39 -9.15 -7.42
N TYR A 76 20.40 -9.50 -8.21
CA TYR A 76 20.22 -10.20 -9.48
C TYR A 76 19.99 -11.72 -9.36
N LEU A 77 20.45 -12.36 -8.28
CA LEU A 77 20.21 -13.79 -8.00
C LEU A 77 19.11 -14.04 -6.96
N GLY A 78 18.67 -13.01 -6.23
CA GLY A 78 17.53 -13.06 -5.33
C GLY A 78 16.18 -12.83 -6.02
N LEU A 79 16.17 -12.11 -7.14
CA LEU A 79 15.00 -11.90 -7.98
C LEU A 79 15.42 -11.60 -9.44
N GLN A 80 14.74 -12.20 -10.41
CA GLN A 80 14.94 -11.91 -11.84
C GLN A 80 14.69 -10.43 -12.14
N GLN A 81 15.70 -9.73 -12.66
CA GLN A 81 15.62 -8.30 -12.93
C GLN A 81 15.04 -8.01 -14.34
N PRO A 82 14.09 -7.07 -14.49
CA PRO A 82 13.64 -6.61 -15.81
C PRO A 82 14.79 -6.12 -16.70
N GLY A 83 14.63 -6.27 -18.02
CA GLY A 83 15.63 -5.83 -19.03
C GLY A 83 16.97 -6.55 -19.00
N SER A 84 17.13 -7.54 -18.11
CA SER A 84 18.40 -8.21 -17.83
C SER A 84 18.38 -9.63 -18.41
N ASN A 85 19.20 -9.89 -19.43
CA ASN A 85 19.30 -11.22 -20.04
C ASN A 85 20.16 -12.12 -19.14
N TYR A 86 19.65 -13.32 -18.79
CA TYR A 86 20.38 -14.35 -18.05
C TYR A 86 20.75 -15.51 -18.99
N SER A 87 21.94 -16.12 -18.84
CA SER A 87 22.37 -17.32 -19.59
C SER A 87 22.92 -18.41 -18.66
N PHE A 88 22.90 -19.66 -19.14
CA PHE A 88 23.35 -20.84 -18.39
C PHE A 88 24.14 -21.84 -19.26
N GLU A 89 25.18 -21.33 -19.90
CA GLU A 89 25.99 -22.08 -20.88
C GLU A 89 26.75 -23.25 -20.26
N ASP A 90 27.09 -24.26 -21.08
CA ASP A 90 28.11 -25.24 -20.72
C ASP A 90 29.50 -24.57 -20.59
N ALA A 91 30.24 -24.95 -19.56
CA ALA A 91 31.61 -24.51 -19.31
C ALA A 91 32.64 -25.65 -19.44
N GLY A 92 32.20 -26.84 -19.86
CA GLY A 92 32.97 -28.06 -20.00
C GLY A 92 33.04 -28.88 -18.71
N ASN A 93 33.28 -30.19 -18.83
CA ASN A 93 33.41 -31.13 -17.69
C ASN A 93 32.17 -31.14 -16.76
N GLY A 94 30.98 -30.85 -17.30
CA GLY A 94 29.74 -30.73 -16.52
C GLY A 94 29.62 -29.46 -15.68
N GLN A 95 30.58 -28.53 -15.77
CA GLN A 95 30.45 -27.19 -15.19
C GLN A 95 29.46 -26.36 -16.02
N ARG A 96 28.72 -25.46 -15.38
CA ARG A 96 27.88 -24.46 -16.05
C ARG A 96 28.38 -23.06 -15.77
N ARG A 97 28.18 -22.13 -16.71
CA ARG A 97 28.44 -20.70 -16.55
C ARG A 97 27.11 -19.99 -16.33
N LEU A 98 26.88 -19.47 -15.13
CA LEU A 98 25.75 -18.59 -14.87
C LEU A 98 26.17 -17.16 -15.18
N SER A 99 25.44 -16.51 -16.09
CA SER A 99 25.68 -15.13 -16.50
C SER A 99 24.42 -14.29 -16.38
N TRP A 100 24.58 -12.98 -16.19
CA TRP A 100 23.52 -12.02 -16.50
C TRP A 100 24.11 -10.70 -17.00
N THR A 101 23.33 -10.00 -17.81
CA THR A 101 23.64 -8.64 -18.25
C THR A 101 22.99 -7.60 -17.33
N PHE A 102 23.68 -6.48 -17.10
CA PHE A 102 23.16 -5.33 -16.37
C PHE A 102 23.77 -4.03 -16.89
N GLU A 103 23.19 -2.88 -16.56
CA GLU A 103 23.71 -1.57 -16.99
C GLU A 103 24.38 -0.82 -15.84
N ARG A 104 25.51 -0.16 -16.13
CA ARG A 104 26.18 0.79 -15.24
C ARG A 104 26.70 1.95 -16.09
N GLN A 105 26.31 3.19 -15.76
CA GLN A 105 26.76 4.41 -16.43
C GLN A 105 26.59 4.38 -17.97
N GLY A 106 25.42 3.96 -18.47
CA GLY A 106 25.14 3.86 -19.91
C GLY A 106 25.82 2.69 -20.63
N THR A 107 26.58 1.86 -19.92
CA THR A 107 27.29 0.69 -20.48
C THR A 107 26.61 -0.60 -20.04
N LYS A 108 26.21 -1.44 -21.01
CA LYS A 108 25.73 -2.80 -20.74
C LYS A 108 26.94 -3.71 -20.49
N LEU A 109 27.01 -4.27 -19.28
CA LEU A 109 28.06 -5.14 -18.79
C LEU A 109 27.47 -6.54 -18.50
N GLU A 110 28.33 -7.55 -18.36
CA GLU A 110 27.90 -8.93 -18.11
C GLU A 110 28.68 -9.56 -16.95
N TRP A 111 27.95 -9.91 -15.89
CA TRP A 111 28.47 -10.71 -14.79
C TRP A 111 28.50 -12.19 -15.19
N ARG A 112 29.57 -12.91 -14.84
CA ARG A 112 29.73 -14.34 -15.17
C ARG A 112 30.42 -15.10 -14.05
N TRP A 113 29.88 -16.26 -13.69
CA TRP A 113 30.45 -17.14 -12.66
C TRP A 113 30.33 -18.61 -13.03
N LYS A 114 31.32 -19.41 -12.67
CA LYS A 114 31.34 -20.86 -12.93
C LYS A 114 30.78 -21.64 -11.75
N LEU A 115 29.89 -22.58 -12.04
CA LEU A 115 29.34 -23.52 -11.07
C LEU A 115 29.92 -24.92 -11.32
N GLN A 116 30.18 -25.67 -10.25
CA GLN A 116 30.63 -27.06 -10.31
C GLN A 116 29.42 -28.01 -10.31
N PRO A 117 29.46 -29.14 -11.04
CA PRO A 117 28.39 -30.15 -10.97
C PRO A 117 28.27 -30.71 -9.55
N SER A 118 27.05 -30.87 -9.04
CA SER A 118 26.83 -31.39 -7.70
C SER A 118 27.19 -32.88 -7.62
N PRO A 119 27.90 -33.33 -6.56
CA PRO A 119 28.18 -34.76 -6.34
C PRO A 119 26.91 -35.57 -6.02
N ASP A 120 25.82 -34.92 -5.59
CA ASP A 120 24.50 -35.52 -5.42
C ASP A 120 23.42 -34.54 -5.88
N LYS A 121 23.11 -34.61 -7.17
CA LYS A 121 22.11 -33.74 -7.80
C LYS A 121 20.71 -33.88 -7.20
N LYS A 122 20.34 -35.08 -6.75
CA LYS A 122 19.03 -35.33 -6.11
C LYS A 122 18.94 -34.61 -4.77
N LYS A 123 19.98 -34.72 -3.94
CA LYS A 123 20.07 -34.02 -2.65
C LYS A 123 20.13 -32.50 -2.82
N THR A 124 20.84 -31.98 -3.82
CA THR A 124 20.84 -30.53 -4.08
C THR A 124 19.46 -30.03 -4.50
N THR A 125 18.77 -30.71 -5.42
CA THR A 125 17.39 -30.35 -5.82
C THR A 125 16.42 -30.45 -4.64
N ALA A 126 16.50 -31.51 -3.82
CA ALA A 126 15.72 -31.62 -2.59
C ALA A 126 15.97 -30.44 -1.65
N GLN A 127 17.23 -30.10 -1.36
CA GLN A 127 17.58 -28.95 -0.50
C GLN A 127 17.12 -27.58 -1.04
N VAL A 128 16.81 -27.46 -2.33
CA VAL A 128 16.17 -26.26 -2.91
C VAL A 128 14.65 -26.31 -2.66
N LEU A 129 14.01 -27.45 -2.92
CA LEU A 129 12.58 -27.67 -2.68
C LEU A 129 12.20 -27.56 -1.20
N ASP A 130 12.95 -28.21 -0.29
CA ASP A 130 12.76 -28.15 1.16
C ASP A 130 12.73 -26.68 1.64
N PHE A 131 13.68 -25.87 1.18
CA PHE A 131 13.78 -24.45 1.52
C PHE A 131 12.60 -23.62 0.97
N LEU A 132 12.10 -23.95 -0.21
CA LEU A 132 10.92 -23.30 -0.80
C LEU A 132 9.64 -23.69 -0.05
N LEU A 133 9.52 -24.94 0.41
CA LEU A 133 8.40 -25.43 1.20
C LEU A 133 8.40 -24.81 2.62
N ASP A 134 9.55 -24.82 3.32
CA ASP A 134 9.72 -24.15 4.61
C ASP A 134 9.38 -22.65 4.53
N ALA A 135 9.83 -21.99 3.46
CA ALA A 135 9.51 -20.58 3.21
C ALA A 135 8.01 -20.37 2.92
N ASN A 136 7.37 -21.25 2.13
CA ASN A 136 5.96 -21.18 1.81
C ASN A 136 5.06 -21.38 3.05
N ILE A 137 5.38 -22.35 3.91
CA ILE A 137 4.68 -22.58 5.18
C ILE A 137 4.77 -21.34 6.06
N ARG A 138 5.99 -20.84 6.32
CA ARG A 138 6.22 -19.65 7.16
C ARG A 138 5.52 -18.40 6.61
N LEU A 139 5.53 -18.19 5.30
CA LEU A 139 4.84 -17.06 4.66
C LEU A 139 3.32 -17.20 4.76
N SER A 140 2.78 -18.42 4.63
CA SER A 140 1.35 -18.69 4.79
C SER A 140 0.88 -18.40 6.21
N ASP A 141 1.62 -18.88 7.22
CA ASP A 141 1.36 -18.57 8.64
C ASP A 141 1.43 -17.05 8.91
N GLU A 142 2.42 -16.37 8.33
CA GLU A 142 2.56 -14.92 8.50
C GLU A 142 1.42 -14.13 7.84
N VAL A 143 0.95 -14.56 6.66
CA VAL A 143 -0.23 -13.98 6.00
C VAL A 143 -1.48 -14.18 6.85
N VAL A 144 -1.77 -15.41 7.31
CA VAL A 144 -2.92 -15.70 8.17
C VAL A 144 -2.88 -14.84 9.45
N ARG A 145 -1.72 -14.75 10.10
CA ARG A 145 -1.52 -13.93 11.31
C ARG A 145 -1.72 -12.43 11.03
N LYS A 146 -1.22 -11.91 9.90
CA LYS A 146 -1.38 -10.49 9.52
C LYS A 146 -2.83 -10.16 9.19
N THR A 147 -3.52 -10.99 8.42
CA THR A 147 -4.94 -10.80 8.07
C THR A 147 -5.82 -10.81 9.34
N GLN A 148 -5.58 -11.74 10.26
CA GLN A 148 -6.30 -11.77 11.56
C GLN A 148 -6.03 -10.54 12.43
N ALA A 149 -4.84 -9.95 12.36
CA ALA A 149 -4.52 -8.71 13.08
C ALA A 149 -5.15 -7.48 12.42
N PHE A 150 -5.14 -7.44 11.08
CA PHE A 150 -5.75 -6.38 10.28
C PHE A 150 -7.27 -6.28 10.50
N GLU A 151 -8.00 -7.40 10.42
CA GLU A 151 -9.46 -7.40 10.65
C GLU A 151 -9.82 -6.99 12.09
N LYS A 152 -9.01 -7.34 13.09
CA LYS A 152 -9.21 -6.84 14.47
C LYS A 152 -9.01 -5.34 14.58
N LEU A 153 -7.91 -4.82 14.03
CA LEU A 153 -7.61 -3.38 14.04
C LEU A 153 -8.68 -2.57 13.29
N LYS A 154 -9.21 -3.11 12.18
CA LYS A 154 -10.33 -2.54 11.43
C LYS A 154 -11.61 -2.48 12.28
N GLN A 155 -11.99 -3.57 12.94
CA GLN A 155 -13.15 -3.60 13.85
C GLN A 155 -12.98 -2.68 15.07
N GLU A 156 -11.74 -2.44 15.52
CA GLU A 156 -11.43 -1.46 16.56
C GLU A 156 -11.56 -0.02 16.04
N ALA A 157 -11.05 0.28 14.84
CA ALA A 157 -11.21 1.57 14.19
C ALA A 157 -12.69 1.92 13.91
N GLU A 158 -13.47 0.97 13.39
CA GLU A 158 -14.92 1.12 13.16
C GLU A 158 -15.67 1.42 14.46
N ARG A 159 -15.32 0.75 15.57
CA ARG A 159 -15.90 1.00 16.91
C ARG A 159 -15.52 2.39 17.43
N CYS A 160 -14.27 2.80 17.29
CA CYS A 160 -13.82 4.14 17.67
C CYS A 160 -14.50 5.24 16.86
N LEU A 161 -14.74 5.02 15.56
CA LEU A 161 -15.49 5.94 14.70
C LEU A 161 -16.93 6.10 15.20
N GLN A 162 -17.67 5.00 15.39
CA GLN A 162 -19.05 5.02 15.90
C GLN A 162 -19.15 5.70 17.27
N GLN A 163 -18.18 5.47 18.16
CA GLN A 163 -18.12 6.12 19.46
C GLN A 163 -17.84 7.63 19.35
N SER A 164 -16.95 8.05 18.45
CA SER A 164 -16.65 9.45 18.17
C SER A 164 -17.85 10.19 17.58
N GLU A 165 -18.56 9.59 16.62
CA GLU A 165 -19.79 10.15 16.05
C GLU A 165 -20.90 10.30 17.09
N LYS A 166 -21.06 9.29 17.96
CA LYS A 166 -21.99 9.36 19.08
C LYS A 166 -21.64 10.52 20.03
N PHE A 167 -20.38 10.63 20.47
CA PHE A 167 -19.94 11.71 21.36
C PHE A 167 -20.06 13.10 20.72
N LYS A 168 -19.84 13.23 19.40
CA LYS A 168 -20.08 14.47 18.64
C LYS A 168 -21.54 14.91 18.74
N ASN A 169 -22.48 13.97 18.59
CA ASN A 169 -23.91 14.26 18.66
C ASN A 169 -24.36 14.58 20.10
N GLU A 170 -23.96 13.75 21.09
CA GLU A 170 -24.25 13.99 22.52
C GLU A 170 -23.68 15.35 22.99
N LYS A 171 -22.50 15.75 22.49
CA LYS A 171 -21.94 17.08 22.73
C LYS A 171 -22.82 18.20 22.17
N ALA A 172 -23.25 18.10 20.91
CA ALA A 172 -24.07 19.12 20.27
C ALA A 172 -25.45 19.28 20.95
N GLU A 173 -26.07 18.17 21.36
CA GLU A 173 -27.30 18.18 22.16
C GLU A 173 -27.09 18.84 23.53
N PHE A 174 -26.00 18.50 24.22
CA PHE A 174 -25.65 19.11 25.51
C PHE A 174 -25.40 20.61 25.39
N GLU A 175 -24.60 21.05 24.40
CA GLU A 175 -24.34 22.47 24.13
C GLU A 175 -25.64 23.23 23.84
N SER A 176 -26.50 22.72 22.96
CA SER A 176 -27.82 23.31 22.67
C SER A 176 -28.70 23.44 23.92
N ALA A 177 -28.77 22.39 24.76
CA ALA A 177 -29.54 22.39 25.99
C ALA A 177 -28.96 23.36 27.05
N VAL A 178 -27.63 23.58 27.06
CA VAL A 178 -26.95 24.52 27.95
C VAL A 178 -27.14 25.97 27.48
N TYR A 179 -26.94 26.26 26.19
CA TYR A 179 -27.20 27.59 25.62
C TYR A 179 -28.66 28.02 25.82
N SER A 180 -29.62 27.10 25.61
CA SER A 180 -31.05 27.36 25.85
C SER A 180 -31.33 27.79 27.30
N LYS A 181 -30.69 27.14 28.28
CA LYS A 181 -30.79 27.51 29.71
C LYS A 181 -30.15 28.87 30.00
N PHE A 182 -28.98 29.17 29.42
CA PHE A 182 -28.36 30.48 29.56
C PHE A 182 -29.22 31.61 28.98
N VAL A 183 -29.80 31.42 27.79
CA VAL A 183 -30.73 32.38 27.17
C VAL A 183 -31.97 32.59 28.04
N ALA A 184 -32.55 31.54 28.62
CA ALA A 184 -33.67 31.68 29.55
C ALA A 184 -33.32 32.50 30.81
N VAL A 185 -32.13 32.27 31.40
CA VAL A 185 -31.63 33.05 32.55
C VAL A 185 -31.35 34.51 32.17
N LEU A 186 -30.75 34.76 30.99
CA LEU A 186 -30.49 36.11 30.48
C LEU A 186 -31.80 36.86 30.22
N ASN A 187 -32.79 36.21 29.62
CA ASN A 187 -34.11 36.80 29.38
C ASN A 187 -34.86 37.10 30.69
N SER A 188 -34.80 36.20 31.68
CA SER A 188 -35.34 36.45 33.02
C SER A 188 -34.68 37.66 33.70
N LYS A 189 -33.35 37.77 33.65
CA LYS A 189 -32.61 38.95 34.13
C LYS A 189 -32.99 40.23 33.36
N LYS A 190 -33.09 40.18 32.03
CA LYS A 190 -33.47 41.31 31.15
C LYS A 190 -34.94 41.73 31.34
N ALA A 191 -35.81 40.83 31.77
CA ALA A 191 -37.19 41.14 32.18
C ALA A 191 -37.21 41.80 33.57
N LYS A 192 -36.48 41.26 34.55
CA LYS A 192 -36.42 41.84 35.90
C LYS A 192 -35.77 43.23 35.93
N LEU A 193 -34.75 43.48 35.10
CA LEU A 193 -34.15 44.81 34.92
C LEU A 193 -35.13 45.81 34.29
N ARG A 194 -36.02 45.37 33.38
CA ARG A 194 -37.13 46.20 32.88
C ARG A 194 -38.12 46.52 33.98
N GLU A 195 -38.67 45.53 34.68
CA GLU A 195 -39.59 45.76 35.81
C GLU A 195 -39.02 46.73 36.87
N LEU A 196 -37.74 46.59 37.21
CA LEU A 196 -37.09 47.50 38.17
C LEU A 196 -36.92 48.91 37.59
N ARG A 197 -36.55 49.06 36.30
CA ARG A 197 -36.52 50.36 35.63
C ARG A 197 -37.91 50.99 35.57
N ASP A 198 -38.95 50.23 35.24
CA ASP A 198 -40.33 50.72 35.13
C ASP A 198 -40.87 51.18 36.49
N ARG A 199 -40.52 50.47 37.57
CA ARG A 199 -40.87 50.84 38.95
C ARG A 199 -40.13 52.06 39.50
N VAL A 200 -38.97 52.40 38.94
CA VAL A 200 -38.20 53.62 39.27
C VAL A 200 -38.59 54.78 38.36
N GLY A 201 -38.88 54.50 37.09
CA GLY A 201 -39.27 55.48 36.07
C GLY A 201 -40.74 55.93 36.16
N ARG A 202 -41.57 55.25 36.95
CA ARG A 202 -42.94 55.68 37.27
C ARG A 202 -42.90 56.68 38.44
N PRO A 203 -43.16 57.98 38.23
CA PRO A 203 -43.15 58.96 39.33
C PRO A 203 -44.30 58.71 40.30
N GLU A 204 -44.22 59.27 41.51
CA GLU A 204 -45.28 59.20 42.50
C GLU A 204 -46.52 60.01 42.06
N SER A 205 -47.38 59.40 41.24
CA SER A 205 -48.53 60.05 40.62
C SER A 205 -49.71 60.26 41.60
N LYS A 206 -49.51 61.14 42.60
CA LYS A 206 -50.54 61.70 43.49
C LYS A 206 -50.39 63.22 43.65
N GLY A 207 -50.58 63.96 42.55
CA GLY A 207 -50.69 65.42 42.55
C GLY A 207 -51.52 65.91 41.37
N LYS A 208 -52.38 66.92 41.60
CA LYS A 208 -53.07 67.71 40.55
C LYS A 208 -52.09 68.80 40.06
N SER A 209 -52.21 69.45 38.90
CA SER A 209 -53.39 69.88 38.11
C SER A 209 -53.01 70.06 36.62
N PRO A 210 -53.96 70.30 35.68
CA PRO A 210 -53.67 70.28 34.23
C PRO A 210 -53.47 71.66 33.58
N VAL A 211 -52.71 71.70 32.47
CA VAL A 211 -52.87 72.67 31.37
C VAL A 211 -52.64 71.97 30.02
N LYS A 212 -53.49 72.34 29.05
CA LYS A 212 -53.34 72.36 27.58
C LYS A 212 -51.88 72.66 27.06
N ASP A 213 -51.46 72.39 25.82
CA ASP A 213 -52.18 72.16 24.55
C ASP A 213 -51.42 71.28 23.50
N GLU A 214 -52.10 70.97 22.38
CA GLU A 214 -51.70 70.83 20.94
C GLU A 214 -50.18 70.74 20.54
N GLU A 215 -49.70 70.07 19.46
CA GLU A 215 -50.29 69.38 18.28
C GLU A 215 -49.25 68.48 17.54
N GLY A 216 -49.70 67.64 16.58
CA GLY A 216 -48.89 66.95 15.55
C GLY A 216 -47.99 65.78 16.00
N GLU A 217 -47.44 64.91 15.14
CA GLU A 217 -47.83 64.30 13.85
C GLU A 217 -46.75 63.22 13.53
N GLU A 218 -46.77 62.62 12.34
CA GLU A 218 -46.13 61.31 12.03
C GLU A 218 -44.58 61.30 11.89
N GLY A 219 -43.98 60.10 11.92
CA GLY A 219 -42.54 59.89 11.74
C GLY A 219 -42.12 58.42 11.85
N GLU A 220 -42.33 57.63 10.79
CA GLU A 220 -41.72 56.30 10.62
C GLU A 220 -40.35 56.44 9.95
N GLU A 221 -39.27 55.99 10.59
CA GLU A 221 -37.96 55.82 9.95
C GLU A 221 -37.35 54.47 10.32
N GLU A 222 -37.29 53.57 9.34
CA GLU A 222 -36.50 52.33 9.39
C GLU A 222 -35.10 52.62 8.81
N GLU A 223 -34.05 52.48 9.61
CA GLU A 223 -32.67 52.42 9.09
C GLU A 223 -32.16 50.97 9.06
N GLU A 224 -32.23 50.35 7.88
CA GLU A 224 -31.30 49.27 7.54
C GLU A 224 -29.88 49.85 7.34
N LEU A 225 -28.87 49.26 7.97
CA LEU A 225 -27.47 49.44 7.58
C LEU A 225 -26.76 48.10 7.44
N ASP A 226 -25.87 48.04 6.44
CA ASP A 226 -25.58 46.83 5.66
C ASP A 226 -24.41 45.96 6.20
N ARG A 227 -24.32 44.73 5.70
CA ARG A 227 -23.27 43.73 5.97
C ARG A 227 -22.06 43.90 5.03
N SER A 228 -20.89 44.25 5.57
CA SER A 228 -19.56 43.94 4.99
C SER A 228 -18.44 44.43 5.92
N SER A 229 -17.26 43.81 6.06
CA SER A 229 -16.86 42.39 6.05
C SER A 229 -15.52 42.25 6.79
N GLU A 230 -15.09 41.02 7.08
CA GLU A 230 -13.73 40.52 7.38
C GLU A 230 -12.60 41.48 7.85
N ASN A 231 -11.99 41.18 9.01
CA ASN A 231 -10.66 40.52 9.14
C ASN A 231 -10.02 40.85 10.52
N THR A 232 -9.95 39.95 11.51
CA THR A 232 -8.92 38.90 11.81
C THR A 232 -7.54 39.43 12.25
N GLU A 233 -6.95 38.74 13.27
CA GLU A 233 -5.60 38.94 13.86
C GLU A 233 -5.43 40.21 14.72
N LEU A 234 -4.53 40.33 15.71
CA LEU A 234 -3.34 39.54 16.12
C LEU A 234 -3.22 39.58 17.67
N TYR A 235 -3.23 38.44 18.40
CA TYR A 235 -2.09 37.73 19.01
C TYR A 235 -0.99 38.55 19.74
N GLU A 236 -0.80 38.22 21.03
CA GLU A 236 0.45 38.05 21.81
C GLU A 236 0.01 37.30 23.09
N GLY A 237 0.71 36.33 23.71
CA GLY A 237 2.13 35.99 23.83
C GLY A 237 2.47 35.96 25.34
N THR A 238 3.37 35.17 25.95
CA THR A 238 4.31 34.06 25.62
C THR A 238 4.65 33.37 26.99
N ASP A 239 5.31 32.23 27.21
CA ASP A 239 5.65 30.93 26.54
C ASP A 239 6.21 30.02 27.70
N GLU A 240 6.73 28.78 27.63
CA GLU A 240 7.12 27.81 26.57
C GLU A 240 6.22 26.52 26.73
N GLU A 241 6.58 25.22 26.77
CA GLU A 241 7.80 24.38 26.62
C GLU A 241 7.32 22.90 26.43
N HIS A 242 8.01 21.95 25.79
CA HIS A 242 8.56 21.92 24.43
C HIS A 242 8.57 20.44 23.89
N THR A 243 8.99 20.21 22.63
CA THR A 243 9.31 18.91 21.97
C THR A 243 8.18 17.91 21.64
N THR A 244 8.19 17.13 20.53
CA THR A 244 8.75 17.31 19.15
C THR A 244 8.17 16.22 18.21
N ASN A 245 7.82 16.60 16.98
CA ASN A 245 7.97 15.84 15.70
C ASN A 245 7.37 14.41 15.52
N ASN A 246 7.12 13.89 14.32
CA ASN A 246 6.70 14.42 13.00
C ASN A 246 6.50 13.20 12.07
N SER A 247 5.40 13.11 11.31
CA SER A 247 5.28 12.30 10.08
C SER A 247 4.09 12.75 9.25
N LYS A 248 4.20 12.59 7.93
CA LYS A 248 3.35 13.24 6.92
C LYS A 248 2.67 12.18 6.05
N GLU A 249 1.39 12.38 5.76
CA GLU A 249 0.61 11.51 4.88
C GLU A 249 0.92 11.79 3.39
N GLU A 250 0.91 10.74 2.57
CA GLU A 250 0.74 10.83 1.12
C GLU A 250 -0.58 10.16 0.74
N ALA A 251 -1.39 10.83 -0.08
CA ALA A 251 -2.73 10.37 -0.44
C ALA A 251 -2.69 9.40 -1.63
N MET A 252 -3.41 8.28 -1.52
CA MET A 252 -3.60 7.34 -2.62
C MET A 252 -4.77 7.78 -3.51
N GLN A 253 -4.48 8.14 -4.76
CA GLN A 253 -5.49 8.36 -5.81
C GLN A 253 -5.91 7.01 -6.43
N ILE A 254 -7.20 6.86 -6.73
CA ILE A 254 -7.77 5.71 -7.43
C ILE A 254 -8.81 6.24 -8.41
N ASP A 255 -8.62 5.99 -9.71
CA ASP A 255 -9.56 6.37 -10.77
C ASP A 255 -10.75 5.37 -10.89
N PRO A 256 -11.97 5.82 -11.24
CA PRO A 256 -13.16 4.96 -11.29
C PRO A 256 -13.69 4.70 -12.72
N GLU A 257 -13.16 3.68 -13.41
CA GLU A 257 -13.75 3.04 -14.60
C GLU A 257 -13.48 1.52 -14.52
N GLU A 258 -14.35 0.59 -14.94
CA GLU A 258 -15.64 0.69 -15.65
C GLU A 258 -16.76 -0.06 -14.90
N ARG A 259 -18.04 0.18 -15.26
CA ARG A 259 -19.20 -0.64 -14.87
C ARG A 259 -20.12 -0.84 -16.07
N GLU A 260 -20.09 -2.03 -16.67
CA GLU A 260 -21.20 -2.55 -17.48
C GLU A 260 -21.84 -3.75 -16.77
N GLU A 261 -23.17 -3.85 -16.90
CA GLU A 261 -23.99 -4.92 -16.34
C GLU A 261 -24.61 -5.76 -17.45
N ALA A 262 -24.45 -7.08 -17.39
CA ALA A 262 -25.20 -8.01 -18.24
C ALA A 262 -25.41 -9.35 -17.52
N SER A 263 -26.46 -9.41 -16.69
CA SER A 263 -27.01 -10.68 -16.20
C SER A 263 -28.13 -11.15 -17.13
N ASP A 264 -28.08 -12.40 -17.59
CA ASP A 264 -29.30 -13.18 -17.80
C ASP A 264 -29.02 -14.69 -17.64
N GLU A 265 -30.08 -15.46 -17.36
CA GLU A 265 -30.03 -16.84 -16.90
C GLU A 265 -31.01 -17.73 -17.72
N GLY A 266 -30.58 -18.93 -18.13
CA GLY A 266 -31.54 -20.02 -18.36
C GLY A 266 -31.41 -20.89 -19.63
N THR A 267 -31.13 -22.17 -19.37
CA THR A 267 -32.01 -23.29 -19.78
C THR A 267 -32.13 -23.68 -21.27
N SER A 268 -31.34 -24.71 -21.62
CA SER A 268 -31.73 -25.93 -22.38
C SER A 268 -32.64 -25.85 -23.62
N LYS A 269 -32.14 -26.39 -24.74
CA LYS A 269 -32.94 -27.32 -25.57
C LYS A 269 -32.09 -28.37 -26.32
N LYS A 270 -32.56 -29.62 -26.30
CA LYS A 270 -32.05 -30.71 -27.16
C LYS A 270 -32.80 -30.69 -28.50
N VAL A 271 -32.08 -30.82 -29.61
CA VAL A 271 -32.61 -31.36 -30.87
C VAL A 271 -31.54 -32.26 -31.49
N ALA A 272 -31.94 -33.42 -32.02
CA ALA A 272 -31.05 -34.33 -32.73
C ALA A 272 -31.76 -34.93 -33.95
N THR A 273 -31.33 -34.52 -35.15
CA THR A 273 -31.68 -35.10 -36.45
C THR A 273 -30.58 -34.76 -37.47
N SER A 274 -30.46 -35.40 -38.64
CA SER A 274 -30.53 -36.84 -38.98
C SER A 274 -30.08 -37.02 -40.43
N ARG A 275 -29.41 -38.15 -40.77
CA ARG A 275 -29.02 -38.56 -42.14
C ARG A 275 -27.96 -37.66 -42.82
N GLY A 276 -27.18 -38.13 -43.79
CA GLY A 276 -27.02 -39.51 -44.29
C GLY A 276 -26.81 -39.58 -45.81
N HIS A 277 -26.11 -40.63 -46.27
CA HIS A 277 -25.52 -40.89 -47.62
C HIS A 277 -24.10 -40.31 -47.83
N GLY A 278 -23.16 -41.03 -48.47
CA GLY A 278 -23.14 -42.48 -48.74
C GLY A 278 -22.33 -42.92 -49.98
N ARG A 279 -21.74 -44.13 -49.91
CA ARG A 279 -21.14 -44.94 -51.01
C ARG A 279 -20.03 -44.24 -51.83
N GLY A 280 -18.78 -44.68 -51.73
CA GLY A 280 -18.22 -45.76 -52.57
C GLY A 280 -17.17 -45.19 -53.56
N HIS A 281 -16.34 -45.96 -54.26
CA HIS A 281 -16.26 -47.43 -54.38
C HIS A 281 -14.89 -47.89 -54.95
N LYS A 282 -14.33 -49.00 -54.44
CA LYS A 282 -13.45 -49.99 -55.14
C LYS A 282 -12.11 -49.60 -55.82
N LYS A 283 -11.07 -50.37 -55.46
CA LYS A 283 -10.06 -51.05 -56.33
C LYS A 283 -8.99 -50.19 -57.04
N THR A 284 -7.80 -50.67 -57.44
CA THR A 284 -7.02 -51.93 -57.20
C THR A 284 -5.55 -51.76 -57.62
N ARG A 285 -4.65 -52.59 -57.06
CA ARG A 285 -3.42 -53.19 -57.68
C ARG A 285 -2.49 -52.25 -58.46
N SER A 286 -1.22 -52.23 -58.04
CA SER A 286 -0.32 -53.33 -58.41
C SER A 286 0.41 -53.87 -57.19
#